data_AF-A0A918VBE4-F1
#
_entry.id   AF-A0A918VBE4-F1
#
_cell.length_a   1.000
_cell.length_b   1.000
_cell.length_c   1.000
_cell.angle_alpha   90.00
_cell.angle_beta   90.00
_cell.angle_gamma   90.00
#
_symmetry.space_group_name_H-M   'P 1'
#
loop_
_entity.id
_entity.type
_entity.pdbx_description
1 polymer ?
#
loop_
_entity_poly.entity_id
_entity_poly.type
_entity_poly.pdbx_seq_one_letter_code
_entity_poly.pdbx_strand_id
1 'polypeptide(L)' 'MSGPAKKSFPLRLDPALYAALERVAAGDFRSVNAQVEVLLREALARRGIKLAPAEPPRRGRPPKEPAKESADD' A
#
# COMPACT_ATOMS: atom_id res chain seq x y z
N MET A 1 8.10 -14.21 -8.38
CA MET A 1 6.64 -14.03 -8.49
C MET A 1 6.16 -13.13 -7.38
N SER A 2 5.67 -11.94 -7.73
CA SER A 2 5.11 -10.93 -6.82
C SER A 2 3.92 -11.51 -6.07
N GLY A 3 3.77 -11.22 -4.77
CA GLY A 3 2.45 -11.36 -4.13
C GLY A 3 1.38 -10.55 -4.88
N PRO A 4 0.08 -10.70 -4.56
CA PRO A 4 -0.98 -9.97 -5.25
C PRO A 4 -0.63 -8.48 -5.27
N ALA A 5 -0.50 -7.94 -6.48
CA ALA A 5 -0.06 -6.57 -6.67
C ALA A 5 -1.12 -5.63 -6.06
N LYS A 6 -0.70 -4.76 -5.14
CA LYS A 6 -1.57 -3.70 -4.63
C LYS A 6 -2.03 -2.84 -5.81
N LYS A 7 -3.33 -2.61 -5.92
CA LYS A 7 -3.89 -1.76 -6.98
C LYS A 7 -3.54 -0.30 -6.70
N SER A 8 -2.74 0.30 -7.56
CA SER A 8 -2.52 1.75 -7.56
C SER A 8 -3.71 2.44 -8.23
N PHE A 9 -4.24 3.50 -7.61
CA PHE A 9 -5.29 4.32 -8.19
C PHE A 9 -5.08 5.78 -7.78
N PRO A 10 -5.38 6.76 -8.66
CA PRO A 10 -5.31 8.16 -8.31
C PRO A 10 -6.43 8.51 -7.32
N LEU A 11 -6.07 9.11 -6.20
CA LEU A 11 -6.99 9.55 -5.15
C LEU A 11 -6.88 11.07 -5.01
N ARG A 12 -8.02 11.77 -5.15
CA ARG A 12 -8.09 13.21 -4.89
C ARG A 12 -8.52 13.42 -3.43
N LEU A 13 -7.73 14.16 -2.67
CA LEU A 13 -7.99 14.47 -1.26
C LEU A 13 -7.94 15.97 -1.04
N ASP A 14 -8.71 16.43 -0.06
CA ASP A 14 -8.52 17.75 0.52
C ASP A 14 -7.10 17.84 1.14
N PRO A 15 -6.34 18.92 0.91
CA PRO A 15 -4.99 19.09 1.49
C PRO A 15 -4.96 19.02 3.02
N ALA A 16 -5.95 19.56 3.71
CA ALA A 16 -6.03 19.52 5.17
C ALA A 16 -6.29 18.10 5.68
N LEU A 17 -7.09 17.31 4.94
CA LEU A 17 -7.28 15.89 5.22
C LEU A 17 -5.98 15.10 5.04
N TYR A 18 -5.23 15.37 3.97
CA TYR A 18 -3.94 14.73 3.74
C TYR A 18 -2.94 15.04 4.87
N ALA A 19 -2.83 16.30 5.30
CA ALA A 19 -1.99 16.70 6.42
C ALA A 19 -2.39 16.03 7.76
N ALA A 20 -3.68 15.79 7.98
CA ALA A 20 -4.14 15.02 9.13
C ALA A 20 -3.71 13.54 9.04
N LEU A 21 -3.85 12.92 7.87
CA LEU A 21 -3.42 11.54 7.64
C LEU A 21 -1.90 11.37 7.84
N GLU A 22 -1.10 12.32 7.36
CA GLU A 22 0.36 12.31 7.56
C GLU A 22 0.75 12.32 9.03
N ARG A 23 0.15 13.21 9.83
CA ARG A 23 0.45 13.29 11.28
C ARG A 23 0.10 12.01 12.02
N VAL A 24 -1.07 11.43 11.72
CA VAL A 24 -1.50 10.17 12.36
C VAL A 24 -0.61 9.01 11.91
N ALA A 25 -0.28 8.91 10.61
CA ALA A 25 0.60 7.88 10.09
C ALA A 25 2.00 7.94 10.73
N ALA A 26 2.53 9.15 10.92
CA ALA A 26 3.82 9.36 11.58
C ALA A 26 3.79 8.89 13.04
N GLY A 27 2.73 9.22 13.80
CA GLY A 27 2.56 8.75 15.18
C GLY A 27 2.44 7.23 15.29
N ASP A 28 1.89 6.58 14.26
CA ASP A 28 1.72 5.13 14.19
C ASP A 28 2.94 4.38 13.59
N PHE A 29 4.02 5.09 13.23
CA PHE A 29 5.20 4.56 12.53
C PHE A 29 4.88 3.82 11.22
N ARG A 30 3.95 4.36 10.42
CA ARG A 30 3.52 3.79 9.13
C ARG A 30 3.66 4.81 8.01
N SER A 31 3.68 4.32 6.77
CA SER A 31 3.51 5.21 5.62
C SER A 31 2.05 5.69 5.53
N VAL A 32 1.83 6.83 4.87
CA VAL A 32 0.48 7.37 4.63
C VAL A 32 -0.39 6.35 3.89
N ASN A 33 0.17 5.64 2.90
CA ASN A 33 -0.58 4.61 2.17
C ASN A 33 -1.01 3.43 3.07
N ALA A 34 -0.14 3.02 4.01
CA ALA A 34 -0.51 2.00 4.99
C ALA A 34 -1.60 2.50 5.94
N GLN A 35 -1.54 3.78 6.35
CA GLN A 35 -2.57 4.38 7.18
C GLN A 35 -3.93 4.45 6.48
N VAL A 36 -3.95 4.86 5.21
CA VAL A 36 -5.17 4.87 4.39
C VAL A 36 -5.75 3.47 4.29
N GLU A 37 -4.93 2.44 4.08
CA GLU A 37 -5.41 1.04 4.04
C GLU A 37 -6.07 0.61 5.36
N VAL A 38 -5.48 0.93 6.51
CA VAL A 38 -6.05 0.64 7.83
C VAL A 38 -7.41 1.31 8.00
N LEU A 39 -7.49 2.62 7.74
CA LEU A 39 -8.73 3.38 7.89
C LEU A 39 -9.84 2.86 6.97
N LEU A 40 -9.52 2.48 5.74
CA LEU A 40 -10.49 1.90 4.81
C LEU A 40 -10.99 0.52 5.28
N ARG A 41 -10.10 -0.34 5.80
CA ARG A 41 -10.48 -1.64 6.36
C ARG A 41 -11.40 -1.47 7.57
N GLU A 42 -11.08 -0.54 8.47
CA GLU A 42 -11.92 -0.23 9.63
C GLU A 42 -13.29 0.32 9.21
N ALA A 43 -13.33 1.25 8.25
CA ALA A 43 -14.58 1.81 7.75
C ALA A 43 -15.49 0.76 7.11
N LEU A 44 -14.91 -0.19 6.36
CA LEU A 44 -15.65 -1.34 5.80
C LEU A 44 -16.14 -2.28 6.89
N ALA A 45 -15.31 -2.60 7.89
CA ALA A 45 -15.69 -3.44 9.01
C ALA A 45 -16.85 -2.85 9.83
N ARG A 46 -16.85 -1.52 10.07
CA ARG A 46 -17.96 -0.80 10.71
C ARG A 46 -19.27 -0.89 9.92
N ARG A 47 -19.19 -1.12 8.60
CA ARG A 47 -20.35 -1.37 7.72
C ARG A 47 -20.71 -2.85 7.61
N GLY A 48 -20.08 -3.73 8.38
CA GLY A 48 -20.30 -5.18 8.34
C GLY A 48 -19.58 -5.89 7.19
N ILE A 49 -18.73 -5.20 6.43
CA ILE A 49 -17.98 -5.79 5.31
C ILE A 49 -16.65 -6.34 5.83
N LYS A 50 -16.52 -7.67 5.88
CA LYS A 50 -15.29 -8.34 6.31
C LYS A 50 -14.39 -8.61 5.09
N LEU A 51 -13.16 -8.12 5.15
CA LEU A 51 -12.12 -8.44 4.18
C LEU A 51 -11.29 -9.62 4.68
N ALA A 52 -10.80 -10.46 3.76
CA ALA A 52 -9.82 -11.48 4.09
C ALA A 52 -8.52 -10.84 4.64
N PRO A 53 -7.77 -11.55 5.50
CA PRO A 53 -6.46 -11.09 5.96
C PRO A 53 -5.55 -10.77 4.77
N ALA A 54 -4.78 -9.69 4.88
CA ALA A 54 -3.77 -9.39 3.87
C ALA A 54 -2.70 -10.48 3.88
N GLU A 55 -2.26 -10.93 2.70
CA GLU A 55 -1.10 -11.82 2.62
C GLU A 55 0.13 -11.14 3.23
N PRO A 56 0.90 -11.82 4.10
CA PRO A 56 2.07 -11.23 4.71
C PRO A 56 3.09 -10.87 3.62
N PRO A 57 3.77 -9.72 3.74
CA PRO A 57 4.81 -9.35 2.79
C PRO A 57 5.89 -10.44 2.78
N ARG A 58 6.24 -10.92 1.58
CA ARG A 58 7.30 -11.91 1.42
C ARG A 58 8.61 -11.29 1.92
N ARG A 59 9.15 -11.82 3.02
CA ARG A 59 10.45 -11.41 3.54
C ARG A 59 11.55 -11.86 2.58
N GLY A 60 12.44 -10.95 2.19
CA GLY A 60 13.59 -11.28 1.36
C GLY A 60 14.02 -10.15 0.44
N ARG A 61 15.28 -10.21 -0.01
CA ARG A 61 15.83 -9.32 -1.04
C ARG A 61 14.97 -9.43 -2.31
N PRO A 62 14.59 -8.32 -2.96
CA PRO A 62 13.96 -8.41 -4.27
C PRO A 62 14.84 -9.22 -5.22
N PRO A 63 14.27 -10.12 -6.05
CA PRO A 63 15.04 -10.89 -7.03
C PRO A 63 15.81 -9.93 -7.95
N LYS A 64 17.09 -10.22 -8.21
CA LYS A 64 17.87 -9.48 -9.20
C LYS A 64 17.19 -9.63 -10.56
N GLU A 65 16.78 -8.52 -11.18
CA GLU A 65 16.29 -8.54 -12.55
C GLU A 65 17.40 -9.07 -13.47
N PRO A 66 17.12 -10.03 -14.38
CA PRO A 66 18.09 -10.40 -15.38
C PRO A 66 18.35 -9.17 -16.26
N ALA A 67 19.62 -8.79 -16.37
CA ALA A 67 20.06 -7.69 -17.21
C ALA A 67 19.48 -7.91 -18.62
N LYS A 68 18.74 -6.92 -19.12
CA LYS A 68 18.38 -6.90 -20.54
C LYS A 68 19.69 -6.79 -21.30
N GLU A 69 20.11 -7.89 -21.90
CA GLU A 69 21.16 -7.93 -22.91
C GLU A 69 20.65 -7.06 -24.06
N SER A 70 21.24 -5.87 -24.19
CA SER A 70 21.08 -5.04 -25.37
C SER A 70 21.83 -5.74 -26.51
N ALA A 71 21.14 -6.63 -27.21
CA ALA A 71 21.49 -7.06 -28.54
C ALA A 71 20.47 -6.41 -29.49
N ASP A 72 20.91 -5.40 -30.23
CA ASP A 72 20.69 -5.30 -31.68
C ASP A 72 21.34 -4.01 -32.21
N ASP A 73 22.28 -4.24 -33.14
CA ASP A 73 22.88 -3.39 -34.20
C ASP A 73 23.32 -1.94 -33.92
#